data_AF-A0A1I7FR03-F1
#
_entry.id   AF-A0A1I7FR03-F1
#
_cell.length_a   1.000
_cell.length_b   1.000
_cell.length_c   1.000
_cell.angle_alpha   90.00
_cell.angle_beta   90.00
_cell.angle_gamma   90.00
#
_symmetry.space_group_name_H-M   'P 1'
#
loop_
_entity.id
_entity.type
_entity.pdbx_description
1 polymer ?
#
loop_
_entity_poly.entity_id
_entity_poly.type
_entity_poly.pdbx_seq_one_letter_code
_entity_poly.pdbx_strand_id
1 'polypeptide(L)'
;MDIEEGGNRSFPRLLAHLALAAAAVCAAFGVLAEPKPKGYEYYLTGNAVDAVLPQRPRSPSTLLMGGGPDVDAAFKWMIQKAGGGDFVVIRVRGSDGYNQYVYDMGGIDSIETLVIKTREAASDPFVLDRIKKAEILFIAGGDQSDYINLWKGTALETAINELIGRNAPIGGTSAGLAVLGQFDFVALNGTVYSDDALADPYNRRMTLDREFLTAPGLNGVIADAHLDTRDRMGRLLTFLARTIQDQWVSVESARGIGLDVETAVAIDNGIAIRLGVGSAYFLRPTIAPTVCQSGQPLTFRNVMVDRLSGSGSFHLGRWVSPGNGTTRYDLSAEAGVLVSSQPGGGIY
;
A
#
# COMPACT_ATOMS: atom_id res chain seq x y z
N MET A 1 -73.76 55.63 -9.10
CA MET A 1 -73.51 56.73 -10.05
C MET A 1 -72.64 56.14 -11.16
N ASP A 2 -73.16 55.17 -11.91
CA ASP A 2 -74.15 55.32 -13.01
C ASP A 2 -73.54 56.17 -14.13
N ILE A 3 -73.50 55.85 -15.42
CA ILE A 3 -74.07 54.87 -16.37
C ILE A 3 -73.15 55.04 -17.61
N GLU A 4 -72.58 53.98 -18.21
CA GLU A 4 -73.04 53.28 -19.43
C GLU A 4 -72.94 54.07 -20.77
N GLU A 5 -72.91 53.29 -21.86
CA GLU A 5 -72.94 53.62 -23.30
C GLU A 5 -71.59 53.88 -24.00
N GLY A 6 -71.32 53.31 -25.18
CA GLY A 6 -72.17 52.59 -26.10
C GLY A 6 -71.33 52.01 -27.24
N GLY A 7 -71.80 50.91 -27.81
CA GLY A 7 -71.10 50.16 -28.83
C GLY A 7 -71.41 50.58 -30.28
N ASN A 8 -70.79 49.77 -31.15
CA ASN A 8 -71.21 49.40 -32.50
C ASN A 8 -70.67 50.23 -33.68
N ARG A 9 -69.85 49.60 -34.53
CA ARG A 9 -70.18 49.30 -35.94
C ARG A 9 -69.06 48.56 -36.68
N SER A 10 -69.50 47.69 -37.58
CA SER A 10 -68.83 46.62 -38.31
C SER A 10 -68.31 46.99 -39.72
N PHE A 11 -67.55 46.03 -40.31
CA PHE A 11 -67.41 45.62 -41.74
C PHE A 11 -65.93 45.58 -42.27
N PRO A 12 -65.56 44.76 -43.29
CA PRO A 12 -65.55 43.28 -43.33
C PRO A 12 -64.33 42.65 -44.12
N ARG A 13 -64.31 41.30 -44.21
CA ARG A 13 -63.52 40.41 -45.14
C ARG A 13 -62.01 40.34 -44.85
N LEU A 14 -61.32 39.20 -44.87
CA LEU A 14 -61.28 38.13 -45.88
C LEU A 14 -60.54 36.89 -45.30
N LEU A 15 -60.75 35.74 -45.95
CA LEU A 15 -60.26 34.38 -45.72
C LEU A 15 -58.79 34.20 -45.27
N ALA A 16 -58.52 33.15 -44.47
CA ALA A 16 -57.64 32.03 -44.86
C ALA A 16 -57.56 30.94 -43.77
N HIS A 17 -57.69 29.68 -44.18
CA HIS A 17 -57.49 28.48 -43.37
C HIS A 17 -56.06 28.35 -42.85
N LEU A 18 -55.90 27.94 -41.59
CA LEU A 18 -54.78 27.09 -41.14
C LEU A 18 -55.16 26.40 -39.83
N ALA A 19 -55.34 25.10 -39.91
CA ALA A 19 -55.33 24.20 -38.77
C ALA A 19 -53.94 24.25 -38.12
N LEU A 20 -53.86 24.47 -36.82
CA LEU A 20 -52.63 24.19 -36.07
C LEU A 20 -52.97 23.42 -34.80
N ALA A 21 -52.36 22.24 -34.74
CA ALA A 21 -52.49 21.23 -33.71
C ALA A 21 -52.06 21.75 -32.34
N ALA A 22 -52.71 21.22 -31.31
CA ALA A 22 -52.30 21.33 -29.93
C ALA A 22 -50.89 20.73 -29.73
N ALA A 23 -49.96 21.52 -29.22
CA ALA A 23 -48.74 21.03 -28.61
C ALA A 23 -48.76 21.44 -27.14
N ALA A 24 -49.16 20.50 -26.28
CA ALA A 24 -48.96 20.61 -24.84
C ALA A 24 -47.45 20.49 -24.57
N VAL A 25 -46.84 21.59 -24.15
CA VAL A 25 -45.46 21.61 -23.64
C VAL A 25 -45.48 21.07 -22.22
N CYS A 26 -45.31 19.76 -22.07
CA CYS A 26 -44.91 19.17 -20.80
C CYS A 26 -43.43 19.48 -20.59
N ALA A 27 -43.13 20.54 -19.84
CA ALA A 27 -41.78 20.80 -19.35
C ALA A 27 -41.42 19.71 -18.32
N ALA A 28 -40.67 18.71 -18.77
CA ALA A 28 -40.02 17.75 -17.88
C ALA A 28 -38.86 18.47 -17.19
N PHE A 29 -39.09 18.97 -15.97
CA PHE A 29 -38.00 19.29 -15.06
C PHE A 29 -37.35 17.96 -14.66
N GLY A 30 -36.32 17.56 -15.40
CA GLY A 30 -35.42 16.50 -14.96
C GLY A 30 -34.79 16.93 -13.65
N VAL A 31 -35.10 16.20 -12.57
CA VAL A 31 -34.30 16.24 -11.34
C VAL A 31 -32.91 15.77 -11.76
N LEU A 32 -31.97 16.70 -11.89
CA LEU A 32 -30.56 16.36 -12.06
C LEU A 32 -30.16 15.61 -10.79
N ALA A 33 -29.95 14.31 -10.92
CA ALA A 33 -29.37 13.51 -9.85
C ALA A 33 -28.04 14.17 -9.45
N GLU A 34 -27.82 14.39 -8.15
CA GLU A 34 -26.53 14.87 -7.66
C GLU A 34 -25.42 13.94 -8.21
N PRO A 35 -24.32 14.50 -8.73
CA PRO A 35 -23.23 13.67 -9.21
C PRO A 35 -22.77 12.79 -8.05
N LYS A 36 -22.76 11.47 -8.28
CA LYS A 36 -22.29 10.51 -7.29
C LYS A 36 -20.91 10.98 -6.80
N PRO A 37 -20.64 10.96 -5.48
CA PRO A 37 -19.32 11.29 -4.98
C PRO A 37 -18.30 10.39 -5.68
N LYS A 38 -17.19 10.97 -6.17
CA LYS A 38 -16.20 10.28 -7.03
C LYS A 38 -15.51 9.08 -6.35
N GLY A 39 -15.79 8.80 -5.09
CA GLY A 39 -15.20 7.71 -4.34
C GLY A 39 -13.73 7.93 -3.97
N TYR A 40 -13.19 9.13 -4.18
CA TYR A 40 -11.89 9.56 -3.70
C TYR A 40 -11.89 11.01 -3.19
N GLU A 41 -10.89 11.34 -2.40
CA GLU A 41 -10.50 12.72 -2.08
C GLU A 41 -9.08 12.98 -2.58
N TYR A 42 -8.78 14.25 -2.87
CA TYR A 42 -7.52 14.67 -3.44
C TYR A 42 -7.03 15.93 -2.74
N TYR A 43 -5.75 15.92 -2.37
CA TYR A 43 -5.08 17.01 -1.68
C TYR A 43 -3.74 17.28 -2.34
N LEU A 44 -3.38 18.56 -2.48
CA LEU A 44 -2.15 19.00 -3.13
C LEU A 44 -1.47 20.06 -2.28
N THR A 45 -0.16 19.94 -2.15
CA THR A 45 0.73 20.97 -1.61
C THR A 45 1.90 21.16 -2.57
N GLY A 46 2.20 22.40 -2.94
CA GLY A 46 3.23 22.73 -3.94
C GLY A 46 2.63 23.01 -5.32
N ASN A 47 3.37 22.67 -6.37
CA ASN A 47 3.02 22.99 -7.74
C ASN A 47 1.93 22.05 -8.29
N ALA A 48 0.96 22.59 -9.04
CA ALA A 48 -0.10 21.79 -9.68
C ALA A 48 0.29 21.27 -11.07
N VAL A 49 1.36 21.81 -11.65
CA VAL A 49 1.89 21.38 -12.95
C VAL A 49 2.82 20.20 -12.73
N ASP A 50 2.66 19.17 -13.55
CA ASP A 50 3.50 17.96 -13.56
C ASP A 50 5.00 18.30 -13.62
N ALA A 51 5.78 17.71 -12.73
CA ALA A 51 7.21 17.91 -12.70
C ALA A 51 7.90 17.25 -13.91
N VAL A 52 8.84 17.95 -14.54
CA VAL A 52 9.65 17.39 -15.64
C VAL A 52 11.09 17.25 -15.19
N LEU A 53 11.45 16.04 -14.77
CA LEU A 53 12.83 15.73 -14.39
C LEU A 53 13.70 15.38 -15.61
N PRO A 54 14.97 15.82 -15.65
CA PRO A 54 15.86 15.58 -16.79
C PRO A 54 16.30 14.11 -16.90
N GLN A 55 16.25 13.35 -15.81
CA GLN A 55 16.60 11.93 -15.78
C GLN A 55 15.70 11.18 -14.81
N ARG A 56 15.33 9.95 -15.19
CA ARG A 56 14.66 9.00 -14.30
C ARG A 56 15.68 8.24 -13.43
N PRO A 57 15.27 7.69 -12.28
CA PRO A 57 16.11 6.83 -11.46
C PRO A 57 16.68 5.66 -12.26
N ARG A 58 17.97 5.39 -12.07
CA ARG A 58 18.69 4.35 -12.84
C ARG A 58 18.57 2.96 -12.24
N SER A 59 18.16 2.87 -10.98
CA SER A 59 18.06 1.62 -10.24
C SER A 59 16.69 1.50 -9.59
N PRO A 60 16.14 0.28 -9.53
CA PRO A 60 14.93 0.01 -8.78
C PRO A 60 15.14 0.30 -7.28
N SER A 61 14.15 0.92 -6.66
CA SER A 61 14.21 1.38 -5.27
C SER A 61 12.91 1.07 -4.52
N THR A 62 13.06 0.49 -3.32
CA THR A 62 11.94 0.14 -2.44
C THR A 62 12.20 0.66 -1.02
N LEU A 63 11.19 1.23 -0.37
CA LEU A 63 11.24 1.61 1.04
C LEU A 63 10.19 0.83 1.85
N LEU A 64 10.62 0.04 2.83
CA LEU A 64 9.73 -0.60 3.80
C LEU A 64 9.83 0.14 5.13
N MET A 65 8.71 0.58 5.72
CA MET A 65 8.69 1.24 7.03
C MET A 65 7.80 0.50 8.03
N GLY A 66 8.33 0.21 9.22
CA GLY A 66 7.69 -0.63 10.23
C GLY A 66 6.53 0.02 10.99
N GLY A 67 6.20 1.28 10.71
CA GLY A 67 5.13 2.01 11.37
C GLY A 67 5.56 2.65 12.69
N GLY A 68 4.57 3.10 13.48
CA GLY A 68 4.82 4.01 14.60
C GLY A 68 5.09 5.43 14.08
N PRO A 69 5.86 6.24 14.82
CA PRO A 69 6.36 7.50 14.31
C PRO A 69 7.13 7.34 13.00
N ASP A 70 6.91 8.29 12.10
CA ASP A 70 7.52 8.32 10.78
C ASP A 70 9.05 8.57 10.86
N VAL A 71 9.80 7.98 9.92
CA VAL A 71 11.27 8.10 9.86
C VAL A 71 11.66 9.15 8.82
N ASP A 72 12.02 10.37 9.23
CA ASP A 72 12.44 11.47 8.33
C ASP A 72 13.45 11.04 7.26
N ALA A 73 14.47 10.28 7.69
CA ALA A 73 15.55 9.84 6.82
C ALA A 73 15.04 8.96 5.66
N ALA A 74 13.92 8.27 5.85
CA ALA A 74 13.31 7.42 4.85
C ALA A 74 12.66 8.24 3.73
N PHE A 75 11.90 9.29 4.07
CA PHE A 75 11.32 10.21 3.09
C PHE A 75 12.41 10.98 2.34
N LYS A 76 13.40 11.52 3.06
CA LYS A 76 14.58 12.16 2.45
C LYS A 76 15.31 11.22 1.48
N TRP A 77 15.45 9.95 1.84
CA TRP A 77 16.05 8.96 0.96
C TRP A 77 15.22 8.74 -0.32
N MET A 78 13.89 8.62 -0.22
CA MET A 78 13.03 8.47 -1.41
C MET A 78 13.13 9.70 -2.33
N ILE A 79 13.09 10.90 -1.76
CA ILE A 79 13.24 12.17 -2.48
C ILE A 79 14.57 12.21 -3.24
N GLN A 80 15.66 11.87 -2.55
CA GLN A 80 16.99 11.80 -3.17
C GLN A 80 17.08 10.74 -4.27
N LYS A 81 16.41 9.59 -4.11
CA LYS A 81 16.41 8.52 -5.12
C LYS A 81 15.66 8.90 -6.38
N ALA A 82 14.55 9.62 -6.24
CA ALA A 82 13.81 10.15 -7.38
C ALA A 82 14.52 11.34 -8.05
N GLY A 83 15.29 12.12 -7.28
CA GLY A 83 15.82 13.40 -7.74
C GLY A 83 14.80 14.54 -7.61
N GLY A 84 13.77 14.37 -6.78
CA GLY A 84 12.65 15.29 -6.59
C GLY A 84 11.41 14.91 -7.39
N GLY A 85 10.69 15.91 -7.89
CA GLY A 85 9.45 15.74 -8.66
C GLY A 85 8.20 15.66 -7.80
N ASP A 86 7.19 14.95 -8.29
CA ASP A 86 5.89 14.81 -7.62
C ASP A 86 5.88 13.60 -6.68
N PHE A 87 5.68 13.88 -5.39
CA PHE A 87 5.54 12.86 -4.36
C PHE A 87 4.07 12.50 -4.20
N VAL A 88 3.67 11.26 -4.47
CA VAL A 88 2.27 10.84 -4.33
C VAL A 88 2.11 9.88 -3.16
N VAL A 89 1.18 10.20 -2.27
CA VAL A 89 0.72 9.35 -1.17
C VAL A 89 -0.63 8.77 -1.53
N ILE A 90 -0.78 7.44 -1.46
CA ILE A 90 -2.08 6.77 -1.60
C ILE A 90 -2.50 6.11 -0.29
N ARG A 91 -3.81 6.22 0.00
CA ARG A 91 -4.43 5.68 1.22
C ARG A 91 -5.93 5.46 1.01
N VAL A 92 -6.60 4.73 1.93
CA VAL A 92 -8.06 4.53 1.87
C VAL A 92 -8.80 5.41 2.89
N ARG A 93 -8.19 5.70 4.04
CA ARG A 93 -8.83 6.46 5.14
C ARG A 93 -7.91 7.55 5.65
N GLY A 94 -8.49 8.59 6.25
CA GLY A 94 -7.77 9.79 6.72
C GLY A 94 -7.71 10.87 5.66
N SER A 95 -6.77 11.80 5.81
CA SER A 95 -6.56 12.96 4.92
C SER A 95 -5.09 13.07 4.49
N ASP A 96 -4.63 14.28 4.23
CA ASP A 96 -3.32 14.71 3.74
C ASP A 96 -2.24 14.92 4.80
N GLY A 97 -2.27 14.21 5.92
CA GLY A 97 -1.32 14.43 7.02
C GLY A 97 0.18 14.33 6.65
N TYR A 98 0.52 13.72 5.51
CA TYR A 98 1.88 13.66 4.99
C TYR A 98 2.29 14.91 4.19
N ASN A 99 1.34 15.64 3.61
CA ASN A 99 1.61 16.68 2.63
C ASN A 99 2.54 17.77 3.20
N GLN A 100 2.08 18.52 4.19
CA GLN A 100 2.88 19.62 4.74
C GLN A 100 4.21 19.12 5.32
N TYR A 101 4.16 18.00 6.07
CA TYR A 101 5.32 17.40 6.72
C TYR A 101 6.44 17.03 5.73
N VAL A 102 6.13 16.33 4.64
CA VAL A 102 7.13 15.92 3.65
C VAL A 102 7.52 17.09 2.75
N TYR A 103 6.59 17.99 2.41
CA TYR A 103 6.88 19.19 1.62
C TYR A 103 7.89 20.10 2.32
N ASP A 104 7.76 20.27 3.63
CA ASP A 104 8.67 21.08 4.46
C ASP A 104 10.10 20.49 4.53
N MET A 105 10.30 19.21 4.20
CA MET A 105 11.64 18.63 4.07
C MET A 105 12.40 19.18 2.84
N GLY A 106 11.68 19.69 1.85
CA GLY A 106 12.22 20.21 0.59
C GLY A 106 12.69 19.14 -0.39
N GLY A 107 13.04 19.58 -1.60
CA GLY A 107 13.59 18.71 -2.66
C GLY A 107 12.55 18.06 -3.57
N ILE A 108 11.27 18.35 -3.41
CA ILE A 108 10.15 17.93 -4.29
C ILE A 108 9.47 19.16 -4.90
N ASP A 109 8.79 18.97 -6.04
CA ASP A 109 8.00 20.03 -6.69
C ASP A 109 6.60 20.14 -6.07
N SER A 110 5.99 18.98 -5.82
CA SER A 110 4.71 18.87 -5.15
C SER A 110 4.61 17.59 -4.33
N ILE A 111 3.63 17.58 -3.42
CA ILE A 111 3.13 16.36 -2.79
C ILE A 111 1.62 16.30 -2.87
N GLU A 112 1.13 15.11 -3.18
CA GLU A 112 -0.27 14.81 -3.38
C GLU A 112 -0.71 13.69 -2.46
N THR A 113 -1.91 13.80 -1.90
CA THR A 113 -2.56 12.67 -1.23
C THR A 113 -3.85 12.31 -1.95
N LEU A 114 -3.96 11.04 -2.36
CA LEU A 114 -5.17 10.44 -2.89
C LEU A 114 -5.77 9.48 -1.86
N VAL A 115 -6.97 9.81 -1.39
CA VAL A 115 -7.75 8.93 -0.49
C VAL A 115 -8.75 8.15 -1.33
N ILE A 116 -8.39 6.93 -1.75
CA ILE A 116 -9.10 6.14 -2.77
C ILE A 116 -9.99 5.10 -2.07
N LYS A 117 -11.31 5.35 -2.00
CA LYS A 117 -12.26 4.64 -1.12
C LYS A 117 -13.10 3.58 -1.81
N THR A 118 -13.00 3.45 -3.13
CA THR A 118 -13.84 2.57 -3.95
C THR A 118 -13.04 1.98 -5.10
N ARG A 119 -13.51 0.86 -5.67
CA ARG A 119 -12.88 0.24 -6.85
C ARG A 119 -13.04 1.10 -8.10
N GLU A 120 -14.16 1.82 -8.19
CA GLU A 120 -14.43 2.78 -9.26
C GLU A 120 -13.43 3.93 -9.23
N ALA A 121 -13.17 4.50 -8.04
CA ALA A 121 -12.15 5.52 -7.85
C ALA A 121 -10.74 5.02 -8.18
N ALA A 122 -10.43 3.77 -7.84
CA ALA A 122 -9.17 3.12 -8.22
C ALA A 122 -9.02 2.90 -9.75
N SER A 123 -10.05 3.23 -10.53
CA SER A 123 -10.00 3.22 -12.00
C SER A 123 -10.36 4.57 -12.62
N ASP A 124 -10.52 5.62 -11.80
CA ASP A 124 -10.87 6.96 -12.26
C ASP A 124 -9.69 7.58 -13.04
N PRO A 125 -9.92 8.15 -14.24
CA PRO A 125 -8.84 8.70 -15.06
C PRO A 125 -7.99 9.77 -14.36
N PHE A 126 -8.57 10.57 -13.46
CA PHE A 126 -7.80 11.57 -12.71
C PHE A 126 -6.84 10.89 -11.74
N VAL A 127 -7.31 9.90 -10.97
CA VAL A 127 -6.47 9.12 -10.05
C VAL A 127 -5.32 8.47 -10.81
N LEU A 128 -5.62 7.79 -11.92
CA LEU A 128 -4.61 7.11 -12.73
C LEU A 128 -3.58 8.07 -13.33
N ASP A 129 -3.99 9.27 -13.75
CA ASP A 129 -3.07 10.28 -14.27
C ASP A 129 -2.05 10.73 -13.23
N ARG A 130 -2.50 11.03 -12.00
CA ARG A 130 -1.59 11.41 -10.89
C ARG A 130 -0.60 10.30 -10.55
N ILE A 131 -1.07 9.05 -10.50
CA ILE A 131 -0.18 7.90 -10.26
C ILE A 131 0.84 7.74 -11.39
N LYS A 132 0.43 7.81 -12.67
CA LYS A 132 1.35 7.60 -13.79
C LYS A 132 2.46 8.66 -13.89
N LYS A 133 2.19 9.85 -13.36
CA LYS A 133 3.11 10.99 -13.33
C LYS A 133 4.08 10.92 -12.15
N ALA A 134 3.60 10.53 -10.97
CA ALA A 134 4.35 10.46 -9.71
C ALA A 134 5.80 9.95 -9.80
N GLU A 135 6.79 10.82 -9.53
CA GLU A 135 8.20 10.41 -9.40
C GLU A 135 8.45 9.53 -8.18
N ILE A 136 7.65 9.68 -7.13
CA ILE A 136 7.73 8.92 -5.88
C ILE A 136 6.33 8.45 -5.50
N LEU A 137 6.18 7.18 -5.12
CA LEU A 137 4.92 6.65 -4.59
C LEU A 137 5.10 6.13 -3.17
N PHE A 138 4.23 6.55 -2.25
CA PHE A 138 4.17 6.05 -0.89
C PHE A 138 2.78 5.56 -0.50
N ILE A 139 2.69 4.33 0.01
CA ILE A 139 1.45 3.73 0.50
C ILE A 139 1.37 3.92 2.01
N ALA A 140 0.39 4.69 2.46
CA ALA A 140 0.26 5.03 3.88
C ALA A 140 -0.12 3.81 4.76
N GLY A 141 -0.04 4.00 6.08
CA GLY A 141 -0.65 3.08 7.04
C GLY A 141 -2.19 3.08 6.98
N GLY A 142 -2.80 2.09 7.60
CA GLY A 142 -4.24 1.87 7.57
C GLY A 142 -4.59 0.43 7.86
N ASP A 143 -5.62 -0.07 7.17
CA ASP A 143 -6.00 -1.48 7.14
C ASP A 143 -5.62 -2.05 5.76
N GLN A 144 -4.70 -3.02 5.74
CA GLN A 144 -4.26 -3.66 4.49
C GLN A 144 -5.40 -4.36 3.72
N SER A 145 -6.47 -4.80 4.41
CA SER A 145 -7.61 -5.43 3.75
C SER A 145 -8.33 -4.46 2.83
N ASP A 146 -8.32 -3.16 3.15
CA ASP A 146 -8.88 -2.13 2.29
C ASP A 146 -8.10 -2.06 0.96
N TYR A 147 -6.77 -2.12 1.00
CA TYR A 147 -5.93 -2.07 -0.22
C TYR A 147 -6.19 -3.25 -1.14
N ILE A 148 -6.31 -4.46 -0.57
CA ILE A 148 -6.60 -5.67 -1.35
C ILE A 148 -8.01 -5.60 -1.94
N ASN A 149 -9.03 -5.30 -1.12
CA ASN A 149 -10.42 -5.30 -1.57
C ASN A 149 -10.70 -4.19 -2.62
N LEU A 150 -10.06 -3.04 -2.48
CA LEU A 150 -10.35 -1.87 -3.30
C LEU A 150 -9.41 -1.68 -4.48
N TRP A 151 -8.15 -2.09 -4.40
CA TRP A 151 -7.13 -1.77 -5.41
C TRP A 151 -6.65 -2.98 -6.20
N LYS A 152 -6.65 -4.18 -5.62
CA LYS A 152 -6.24 -5.39 -6.36
C LYS A 152 -7.17 -5.67 -7.54
N GLY A 153 -6.59 -6.00 -8.69
CA GLY A 153 -7.27 -6.23 -9.97
C GLY A 153 -7.88 -4.96 -10.58
N THR A 154 -7.42 -3.77 -10.21
CA THR A 154 -7.92 -2.50 -10.78
C THR A 154 -6.86 -1.83 -11.65
N ALA A 155 -7.25 -0.78 -12.38
CA ALA A 155 -6.31 0.00 -13.18
C ALA A 155 -5.26 0.72 -12.32
N LEU A 156 -5.55 1.02 -11.05
CA LEU A 156 -4.58 1.57 -10.10
C LEU A 156 -3.42 0.60 -9.87
N GLU A 157 -3.69 -0.69 -9.66
CA GLU A 157 -2.63 -1.70 -9.51
C GLU A 157 -1.72 -1.73 -10.75
N THR A 158 -2.33 -1.71 -11.94
CA THR A 158 -1.57 -1.65 -13.20
C THR A 158 -0.69 -0.39 -13.26
N ALA A 159 -1.23 0.79 -12.91
CA ALA A 159 -0.48 2.04 -12.90
C ALA A 159 0.68 2.04 -11.88
N ILE A 160 0.48 1.43 -10.70
CA ILE A 160 1.55 1.26 -9.70
C ILE A 160 2.65 0.34 -10.24
N ASN A 161 2.29 -0.76 -10.90
CA ASN A 161 3.26 -1.66 -11.51
C ASN A 161 4.02 -1.00 -12.69
N GLU A 162 3.37 -0.11 -13.45
CA GLU A 162 4.04 0.73 -14.47
C GLU A 162 5.07 1.68 -13.83
N LEU A 163 4.75 2.30 -12.69
CA LEU A 163 5.69 3.12 -11.91
C LEU A 163 6.92 2.32 -11.45
N ILE A 164 6.68 1.12 -10.91
CA ILE A 164 7.75 0.19 -10.51
C ILE A 164 8.64 -0.14 -11.71
N GLY A 165 8.04 -0.43 -12.87
CA GLY A 165 8.74 -0.74 -14.12
C GLY A 165 9.62 0.40 -14.66
N ARG A 166 9.35 1.65 -14.28
CA ARG A 166 10.18 2.83 -14.62
C ARG A 166 11.17 3.24 -13.52
N ASN A 167 11.38 2.37 -12.52
CA ASN A 167 12.27 2.58 -11.36
C ASN A 167 11.86 3.74 -10.44
N ALA A 168 10.61 4.22 -10.48
CA ALA A 168 10.16 5.20 -9.50
C ALA A 168 10.26 4.60 -8.08
N PRO A 169 10.84 5.30 -7.09
CA PRO A 169 10.88 4.79 -5.72
C PRO A 169 9.47 4.55 -5.20
N ILE A 170 9.22 3.33 -4.76
CA ILE A 170 7.98 2.94 -4.09
C ILE A 170 8.25 2.64 -2.62
N GLY A 171 7.36 3.06 -1.74
CA GLY A 171 7.47 2.75 -0.33
C GLY A 171 6.13 2.57 0.36
N GLY A 172 6.18 2.08 1.58
CA GLY A 172 4.98 1.98 2.41
C GLY A 172 5.28 1.77 3.88
N THR A 173 4.35 2.21 4.72
CA THR A 173 4.43 2.07 6.18
C THR A 173 3.29 1.23 6.74
N SER A 174 3.57 0.37 7.72
CA SER A 174 2.56 -0.47 8.38
C SER A 174 1.75 -1.31 7.37
N ALA A 175 0.48 -0.95 7.10
CA ALA A 175 -0.33 -1.64 6.11
C ALA A 175 0.21 -1.48 4.68
N GLY A 176 0.80 -0.31 4.37
CA GLY A 176 1.47 -0.08 3.09
C GLY A 176 2.72 -0.94 2.93
N LEU A 177 3.46 -1.23 4.01
CA LEU A 177 4.57 -2.19 3.98
C LEU A 177 4.06 -3.61 3.68
N ALA A 178 2.95 -4.00 4.31
CA ALA A 178 2.41 -5.35 4.26
C ALA A 178 1.90 -5.78 2.87
N VAL A 179 1.76 -4.84 1.93
CA VAL A 179 1.27 -5.08 0.56
C VAL A 179 2.34 -4.93 -0.53
N LEU A 180 3.62 -4.77 -0.15
CA LEU A 180 4.72 -4.60 -1.10
C LEU A 180 5.52 -5.89 -1.37
N GLY A 181 5.31 -6.92 -0.55
CA GLY A 181 5.93 -8.23 -0.75
C GLY A 181 5.33 -8.97 -1.95
N GLN A 182 5.88 -10.12 -2.31
CA GLN A 182 5.18 -11.03 -3.23
C GLN A 182 3.95 -11.66 -2.57
N PHE A 183 3.99 -11.79 -1.24
CA PHE A 183 2.93 -12.34 -0.40
C PHE A 183 2.53 -11.33 0.67
N ASP A 184 1.24 -11.27 0.93
CA ASP A 184 0.65 -10.24 1.79
C ASP A 184 -0.11 -10.89 2.95
N PHE A 185 0.10 -10.39 4.17
CA PHE A 185 -0.87 -10.62 5.25
C PHE A 185 -2.02 -9.63 5.10
N VAL A 186 -3.16 -10.08 4.57
CA VAL A 186 -4.25 -9.20 4.13
C VAL A 186 -5.26 -8.82 5.19
N ALA A 187 -5.26 -9.51 6.34
CA ALA A 187 -6.14 -9.22 7.49
C ALA A 187 -7.66 -9.10 7.17
N LEU A 188 -8.20 -9.86 6.20
CA LEU A 188 -9.62 -9.80 5.80
C LEU A 188 -10.59 -10.07 6.96
N ASN A 189 -10.15 -10.85 7.95
CA ASN A 189 -10.92 -11.20 9.15
C ASN A 189 -10.36 -10.55 10.43
N GLY A 190 -9.67 -9.42 10.29
CA GLY A 190 -8.94 -8.73 11.34
C GLY A 190 -7.52 -9.26 11.53
N THR A 191 -6.77 -8.64 12.45
CA THR A 191 -5.38 -9.00 12.73
C THR A 191 -5.24 -10.34 13.46
N VAL A 192 -4.13 -11.05 13.26
CA VAL A 192 -3.75 -12.25 13.99
C VAL A 192 -2.53 -11.96 14.88
N TYR A 193 -2.52 -12.49 16.10
CA TYR A 193 -1.40 -12.38 17.04
C TYR A 193 -0.50 -13.62 16.93
N SER A 194 0.72 -13.54 17.47
CA SER A 194 1.71 -14.61 17.35
C SER A 194 1.26 -15.91 18.00
N ASP A 195 0.63 -15.86 19.17
CA ASP A 195 0.08 -17.03 19.87
C ASP A 195 -1.02 -17.73 19.04
N ASP A 196 -1.99 -16.98 18.51
CA ASP A 196 -3.05 -17.50 17.64
C ASP A 196 -2.46 -18.13 16.36
N ALA A 197 -1.51 -17.44 15.72
CA ALA A 197 -0.88 -17.90 14.47
C ALA A 197 -0.05 -19.17 14.69
N LEU A 198 0.72 -19.22 15.78
CA LEU A 198 1.55 -20.38 16.12
C LEU A 198 0.71 -21.58 16.57
N ALA A 199 -0.42 -21.35 17.25
CA ALA A 199 -1.29 -22.42 17.72
C ALA A 199 -2.10 -23.07 16.59
N ASP A 200 -2.50 -22.30 15.58
CA ASP A 200 -3.17 -22.81 14.38
C ASP A 200 -2.79 -21.96 13.16
N PRO A 201 -1.89 -22.45 12.29
CA PRO A 201 -1.42 -21.72 11.13
C PRO A 201 -2.50 -21.49 10.07
N TYR A 202 -3.67 -22.15 10.16
CA TYR A 202 -4.83 -21.95 9.28
C TYR A 202 -6.04 -21.37 10.02
N ASN A 203 -5.84 -20.73 11.18
CA ASN A 203 -6.93 -20.10 11.88
C ASN A 203 -7.63 -19.05 11.00
N ARG A 204 -8.89 -18.74 11.29
CA ARG A 204 -9.72 -17.86 10.45
C ARG A 204 -9.14 -16.46 10.19
N ARG A 205 -8.21 -15.97 11.01
CA ARG A 205 -7.54 -14.67 10.82
C ARG A 205 -6.22 -14.77 10.04
N MET A 206 -5.71 -15.98 9.78
CA MET A 206 -4.55 -16.26 8.90
C MET A 206 -4.93 -16.13 7.43
N THR A 207 -5.37 -14.93 7.05
CA THR A 207 -5.72 -14.58 5.68
C THR A 207 -4.46 -14.04 5.00
N LEU A 208 -3.92 -14.83 4.07
CA LEU A 208 -2.79 -14.47 3.22
C LEU A 208 -3.26 -14.34 1.77
N ASP A 209 -2.59 -13.50 1.01
CA ASP A 209 -2.83 -13.35 -0.42
C ASP A 209 -1.49 -13.16 -1.17
N ARG A 210 -1.56 -13.13 -2.49
CA ARG A 210 -0.45 -12.91 -3.42
C ARG A 210 -0.97 -12.23 -4.67
N GLU A 211 -0.11 -11.92 -5.64
CA GLU A 211 -0.55 -11.38 -6.96
C GLU A 211 -1.27 -10.02 -6.84
N PHE A 212 -0.84 -9.15 -5.91
CA PHE A 212 -1.24 -7.75 -5.88
C PHE A 212 -0.11 -6.85 -6.38
N LEU A 213 0.86 -6.57 -5.52
CA LEU A 213 2.10 -5.89 -5.90
C LEU A 213 3.27 -6.83 -5.66
N THR A 214 4.43 -6.48 -6.19
CA THR A 214 5.71 -7.03 -5.76
C THR A 214 6.76 -5.96 -6.01
N ALA A 215 7.11 -5.21 -4.97
CA ALA A 215 8.09 -4.15 -5.10
C ALA A 215 9.47 -4.72 -5.43
N PRO A 216 10.36 -3.94 -6.08
CA PRO A 216 11.67 -4.44 -6.47
C PRO A 216 12.47 -5.01 -5.31
N GLY A 217 13.06 -6.18 -5.54
CA GLY A 217 13.83 -6.91 -4.53
C GLY A 217 13.00 -7.79 -3.58
N LEU A 218 11.67 -7.73 -3.66
CA LEU A 218 10.77 -8.46 -2.73
C LEU A 218 10.14 -9.72 -3.32
N ASN A 219 10.73 -10.30 -4.37
CA ASN A 219 10.36 -11.62 -4.85
C ASN A 219 10.61 -12.67 -3.75
N GLY A 220 9.62 -13.53 -3.52
CA GLY A 220 9.62 -14.57 -2.48
C GLY A 220 9.43 -14.03 -1.07
N VAL A 221 9.20 -12.72 -0.90
CA VAL A 221 9.14 -12.06 0.42
C VAL A 221 7.70 -11.90 0.90
N ILE A 222 7.48 -12.26 2.17
CA ILE A 222 6.39 -11.75 2.99
C ILE A 222 6.93 -10.78 4.04
N ALA A 223 6.28 -9.63 4.22
CA ALA A 223 6.75 -8.58 5.13
C ALA A 223 5.76 -8.30 6.27
N ASP A 224 6.27 -7.92 7.43
CA ASP A 224 5.45 -7.51 8.57
C ASP A 224 6.06 -6.32 9.34
N ALA A 225 5.18 -5.53 9.95
CA ALA A 225 5.48 -4.26 10.59
C ALA A 225 5.12 -4.28 12.09
N HIS A 226 5.62 -3.31 12.86
CA HIS A 226 5.44 -3.19 14.31
C HIS A 226 5.92 -4.43 15.07
N LEU A 227 7.06 -4.98 14.65
CA LEU A 227 7.47 -6.32 15.06
C LEU A 227 7.71 -6.41 16.57
N ASP A 228 8.52 -5.52 17.13
CA ASP A 228 8.85 -5.38 18.55
C ASP A 228 7.64 -5.05 19.43
N THR A 229 6.94 -3.95 19.15
CA THR A 229 5.90 -3.39 20.04
C THR A 229 4.65 -4.26 20.13
N ARG A 230 4.49 -5.25 19.24
CA ARG A 230 3.31 -6.10 19.16
C ARG A 230 3.63 -7.60 19.17
N ASP A 231 4.87 -7.97 19.47
CA ASP A 231 5.36 -9.36 19.52
C ASP A 231 4.93 -10.19 18.30
N ARG A 232 5.34 -9.76 17.10
CA ARG A 232 4.88 -10.31 15.81
C ARG A 232 5.83 -11.29 15.13
N MET A 233 6.95 -11.65 15.76
CA MET A 233 7.88 -12.62 15.15
C MET A 233 7.20 -13.98 14.91
N GLY A 234 6.38 -14.44 15.84
CA GLY A 234 5.68 -15.73 15.73
C GLY A 234 4.71 -15.79 14.56
N ARG A 235 3.91 -14.74 14.37
CA ARG A 235 3.01 -14.67 13.20
C ARG A 235 3.77 -14.50 11.89
N LEU A 236 4.86 -13.72 11.85
CA LEU A 236 5.69 -13.59 10.64
C LEU A 236 6.29 -14.94 10.24
N LEU A 237 6.82 -15.69 11.21
CA LEU A 237 7.31 -17.05 10.99
C LEU A 237 6.22 -17.99 10.47
N THR A 238 5.00 -17.84 10.99
CA THR A 238 3.83 -18.61 10.53
C THR A 238 3.40 -18.23 9.12
N PHE A 239 3.42 -16.94 8.75
CA PHE A 239 3.18 -16.48 7.39
C PHE A 239 4.16 -17.12 6.41
N LEU A 240 5.45 -17.08 6.73
CA LEU A 240 6.51 -17.70 5.93
C LEU A 240 6.34 -19.22 5.79
N ALA A 241 5.95 -19.90 6.87
CA ALA A 241 5.64 -21.34 6.83
C ALA A 241 4.48 -21.63 5.86
N ARG A 242 3.43 -20.82 5.89
CA ARG A 242 2.25 -20.96 5.03
C ARG A 242 2.58 -20.75 3.55
N THR A 243 3.42 -19.77 3.21
CA THR A 243 3.82 -19.55 1.80
C THR A 243 4.53 -20.78 1.20
N ILE A 244 5.28 -21.52 2.02
CA ILE A 244 5.95 -22.77 1.62
C ILE A 244 4.94 -23.92 1.59
N GLN A 245 4.20 -24.11 2.68
CA GLN A 245 3.26 -25.22 2.83
C GLN A 245 2.20 -25.21 1.74
N ASP A 246 1.65 -24.04 1.42
CA ASP A 246 0.62 -23.85 0.39
C ASP A 246 1.22 -23.87 -1.04
N GLN A 247 2.51 -24.21 -1.18
CA GLN A 247 3.23 -24.34 -2.45
C GLN A 247 3.26 -23.06 -3.29
N TRP A 248 3.29 -21.88 -2.64
CA TRP A 248 3.40 -20.61 -3.34
C TRP A 248 4.85 -20.27 -3.70
N VAL A 249 5.80 -20.80 -2.92
CA VAL A 249 7.23 -20.59 -3.10
C VAL A 249 8.02 -21.79 -2.57
N SER A 250 9.17 -22.08 -3.16
CA SER A 250 10.08 -23.11 -2.64
C SER A 250 10.76 -22.65 -1.35
N VAL A 251 11.25 -23.59 -0.54
CA VAL A 251 12.01 -23.29 0.69
C VAL A 251 13.20 -22.38 0.39
N GLU A 252 13.92 -22.64 -0.71
CA GLU A 252 15.13 -21.93 -1.11
C GLU A 252 14.85 -20.47 -1.48
N SER A 253 13.62 -20.16 -1.90
CA SER A 253 13.21 -18.84 -2.39
C SER A 253 12.35 -18.07 -1.39
N ALA A 254 11.77 -18.74 -0.39
CA ALA A 254 10.92 -18.13 0.62
C ALA A 254 11.70 -17.20 1.56
N ARG A 255 11.22 -15.99 1.81
CA ARG A 255 11.87 -14.97 2.62
C ARG A 255 10.87 -14.23 3.50
N GLY A 256 11.30 -13.85 4.70
CA GLY A 256 10.54 -12.98 5.59
C GLY A 256 11.29 -11.68 5.87
N ILE A 257 10.59 -10.56 5.94
CA ILE A 257 11.15 -9.29 6.44
C ILE A 257 10.24 -8.75 7.54
N GLY A 258 10.79 -8.60 8.75
CA GLY A 258 10.09 -7.96 9.86
C GLY A 258 10.75 -6.63 10.20
N LEU A 259 9.97 -5.59 10.45
CA LEU A 259 10.48 -4.28 10.90
C LEU A 259 9.85 -3.84 12.22
N ASP A 260 10.70 -3.37 13.12
CA ASP A 260 10.28 -2.66 14.34
C ASP A 260 9.64 -1.31 14.01
N VAL A 261 8.96 -0.70 14.98
CA VAL A 261 8.48 0.68 14.83
C VAL A 261 9.66 1.66 14.69
N GLU A 262 9.40 2.87 14.19
CA GLU A 262 10.41 3.94 14.02
C GLU A 262 11.64 3.47 13.22
N THR A 263 11.42 2.51 12.32
CA THR A 263 12.46 1.84 11.54
C THR A 263 12.00 1.69 10.11
N ALA A 264 12.92 1.96 9.18
CA ALA A 264 12.73 1.71 7.77
C ALA A 264 13.92 0.96 7.19
N VAL A 265 13.66 0.20 6.12
CA VAL A 265 14.67 -0.40 5.27
C VAL A 265 14.56 0.22 3.89
N ALA A 266 15.61 0.92 3.51
CA ALA A 266 15.80 1.50 2.19
C ALA A 266 16.58 0.53 1.32
N ILE A 267 15.98 0.09 0.22
CA ILE A 267 16.52 -0.91 -0.70
C ILE A 267 16.85 -0.22 -2.02
N ASP A 268 18.13 -0.18 -2.38
CA ASP A 268 18.59 0.30 -3.68
C ASP A 268 19.32 -0.83 -4.41
N ASN A 269 18.83 -1.20 -5.59
CA ASN A 269 19.44 -2.24 -6.41
C ASN A 269 19.72 -3.55 -5.63
N GLY A 270 18.78 -3.94 -4.75
CA GLY A 270 18.88 -5.14 -3.92
C GLY A 270 19.79 -5.02 -2.69
N ILE A 271 20.33 -3.84 -2.39
CA ILE A 271 21.07 -3.56 -1.14
C ILE A 271 20.16 -2.80 -0.19
N ALA A 272 19.83 -3.43 0.94
CA ALA A 272 19.11 -2.83 2.05
C ALA A 272 20.06 -2.14 3.02
N ILE A 273 19.67 -0.94 3.45
CA ILE A 273 20.22 -0.25 4.62
C ILE A 273 19.08 0.08 5.59
N ARG A 274 19.40 0.09 6.89
CA ARG A 274 18.45 0.45 7.94
C ARG A 274 18.51 1.96 8.20
N LEU A 275 17.34 2.56 8.34
CA LEU A 275 17.13 3.94 8.77
C LEU A 275 16.24 3.93 10.02
N GLY A 276 16.44 4.87 10.95
CA GLY A 276 15.67 4.95 12.19
C GLY A 276 16.36 4.30 13.40
N VAL A 277 15.59 3.83 14.38
CA VAL A 277 16.12 3.48 15.72
C VAL A 277 15.94 2.01 16.13
N GLY A 278 14.93 1.31 15.64
CA GLY A 278 14.70 -0.12 15.91
C GLY A 278 15.48 -1.05 14.97
N SER A 279 15.05 -2.29 14.79
CA SER A 279 15.75 -3.28 13.97
C SER A 279 14.96 -3.75 12.75
N ALA A 280 15.70 -4.27 11.77
CA ALA A 280 15.17 -5.02 10.65
C ALA A 280 15.60 -6.49 10.75
N TYR A 281 14.68 -7.41 10.49
CA TYR A 281 14.88 -8.85 10.61
C TYR A 281 14.67 -9.51 9.25
N PHE A 282 15.71 -10.18 8.75
CA PHE A 282 15.69 -10.89 7.47
C PHE A 282 15.67 -12.40 7.73
N LEU A 283 14.53 -13.04 7.46
CA LEU A 283 14.30 -14.46 7.73
C LEU A 283 14.55 -15.31 6.48
N ARG A 284 15.25 -16.43 6.65
CA ARG A 284 15.46 -17.44 5.61
C ARG A 284 15.29 -18.85 6.18
N PRO A 285 14.32 -19.63 5.70
CA PRO A 285 14.17 -21.01 6.11
C PRO A 285 15.25 -21.87 5.46
N THR A 286 15.69 -22.90 6.19
CA THR A 286 16.68 -23.87 5.68
C THR A 286 16.06 -25.22 5.33
N ILE A 287 14.87 -25.49 5.86
CA ILE A 287 14.05 -26.69 5.62
C ILE A 287 12.58 -26.28 5.49
N ALA A 288 11.73 -27.14 4.96
CA ALA A 288 10.27 -26.93 4.98
C ALA A 288 9.71 -27.07 6.42
N PRO A 289 8.56 -26.43 6.73
CA PRO A 289 7.86 -26.69 7.98
C PRO A 289 7.50 -28.18 8.09
N THR A 290 7.70 -28.77 9.27
CA THR A 290 7.39 -30.19 9.53
C THR A 290 5.92 -30.38 9.90
N VAL A 291 5.33 -29.42 10.62
CA VAL A 291 3.89 -29.37 10.89
C VAL A 291 3.40 -27.97 10.57
N CYS A 292 2.54 -27.87 9.56
CA CYS A 292 1.83 -26.64 9.20
C CYS A 292 0.46 -27.10 8.67
N GLN A 293 -0.49 -27.32 9.57
CA GLN A 293 -1.80 -27.91 9.27
C GLN A 293 -2.88 -27.23 10.10
N SER A 294 -4.11 -27.23 9.61
CA SER A 294 -5.23 -26.63 10.33
C SER A 294 -5.48 -27.32 11.67
N GLY A 295 -5.66 -26.51 12.72
CA GLY A 295 -5.91 -26.96 14.08
C GLY A 295 -4.72 -27.61 14.77
N GLN A 296 -3.52 -27.52 14.20
CA GLN A 296 -2.29 -28.09 14.78
C GLN A 296 -1.25 -27.00 15.02
N PRO A 297 -0.61 -26.96 16.21
CA PRO A 297 0.46 -26.00 16.48
C PRO A 297 1.63 -26.13 15.50
N LEU A 298 2.12 -24.99 15.02
CA LEU A 298 3.18 -24.90 14.03
C LEU A 298 4.46 -25.58 14.54
N THR A 299 5.09 -26.37 13.68
CA THR A 299 6.46 -26.84 13.85
C THR A 299 7.29 -26.51 12.62
N PHE A 300 8.15 -25.51 12.75
CA PHE A 300 9.00 -24.98 11.69
C PHE A 300 10.37 -24.62 12.26
N ARG A 301 11.37 -25.44 11.95
CA ARG A 301 12.70 -25.35 12.58
C ARG A 301 13.74 -24.73 11.66
N ASN A 302 14.82 -24.25 12.27
CA ASN A 302 16.03 -23.80 11.60
C ASN A 302 15.77 -22.66 10.59
N VAL A 303 14.97 -21.68 10.99
CA VAL A 303 14.80 -20.44 10.22
C VAL A 303 15.88 -19.48 10.68
N MET A 304 16.82 -19.19 9.77
CA MET A 304 17.91 -18.26 10.02
C MET A 304 17.37 -16.84 10.03
N VAL A 305 17.75 -16.05 11.03
CA VAL A 305 17.42 -14.63 11.15
C VAL A 305 18.70 -13.83 11.14
N ASP A 306 18.76 -12.85 10.24
CA ASP A 306 19.76 -11.78 10.26
C ASP A 306 19.10 -10.50 10.78
N ARG A 307 19.46 -10.08 12.00
CA ARG A 307 18.99 -8.82 12.59
C ARG A 307 19.97 -7.68 12.29
N LEU A 308 19.48 -6.66 11.59
CA LEU A 308 20.20 -5.42 11.31
C LEU A 308 19.68 -4.33 12.25
N SER A 309 20.51 -3.92 13.22
CA SER A 309 20.23 -2.80 14.15
C SER A 309 21.24 -1.66 14.00
N GLY A 310 22.39 -1.92 13.38
CA GLY A 310 23.47 -0.95 13.18
C GLY A 310 23.41 -0.23 11.84
N SER A 311 24.57 0.28 11.40
CA SER A 311 24.79 0.96 10.11
C SER A 311 25.26 0.02 8.99
N GLY A 312 25.12 -1.30 9.19
CA GLY A 312 25.45 -2.30 8.18
C GLY A 312 24.47 -2.31 7.01
N SER A 313 24.70 -3.22 6.07
CA SER A 313 23.80 -3.46 4.94
C SER A 313 23.43 -4.93 4.83
N PHE A 314 22.39 -5.20 4.04
CA PHE A 314 21.93 -6.54 3.73
C PHE A 314 21.68 -6.68 2.22
N HIS A 315 22.22 -7.70 1.59
CA HIS A 315 22.06 -7.92 0.15
C HIS A 315 20.91 -8.90 -0.10
N LEU A 316 19.78 -8.42 -0.59
CA LEU A 316 18.55 -9.22 -0.76
C LEU A 316 18.73 -10.33 -1.80
N GLY A 317 19.35 -10.03 -2.94
CA GLY A 317 19.57 -11.04 -3.99
C GLY A 317 20.43 -12.25 -3.56
N ARG A 318 21.36 -12.05 -2.61
CA ARG A 318 22.20 -13.12 -2.03
C ARG A 318 21.72 -13.59 -0.66
N TRP A 319 20.77 -12.86 -0.08
CA TRP A 319 20.28 -12.99 1.28
C TRP A 319 21.38 -13.10 2.34
N VAL A 320 22.31 -12.12 2.35
CA VAL A 320 23.47 -12.10 3.25
C VAL A 320 23.83 -10.67 3.66
N SER A 321 24.32 -10.48 4.89
CA SER A 321 24.94 -9.22 5.30
C SER A 321 26.42 -9.19 4.95
N PRO A 322 26.89 -8.24 4.11
CA PRO A 322 28.31 -8.03 3.91
C PRO A 322 29.00 -7.55 5.20
N GLY A 323 30.19 -8.09 5.48
CA GLY A 323 31.03 -7.59 6.58
C GLY A 323 30.46 -7.83 8.00
N ASN A 324 29.55 -8.80 8.17
CA ASN A 324 28.90 -9.11 9.45
C ASN A 324 28.16 -7.92 10.07
N GLY A 325 27.48 -7.12 9.25
CA GLY A 325 26.67 -5.99 9.70
C GLY A 325 25.38 -6.39 10.45
N THR A 326 25.07 -7.68 10.52
CA THR A 326 23.91 -8.26 11.21
C THR A 326 24.32 -9.15 12.37
N THR A 327 23.44 -9.25 13.37
CA THR A 327 23.49 -10.34 14.35
C THR A 327 22.69 -11.50 13.80
N ARG A 328 23.34 -12.66 13.60
CA ARG A 328 22.69 -13.86 13.09
C ARG A 328 22.34 -14.83 14.21
N TYR A 329 21.14 -15.40 14.15
CA TYR A 329 20.68 -16.47 15.03
C TYR A 329 19.68 -17.37 14.30
N ASP A 330 19.32 -18.48 14.93
CA ASP A 330 18.29 -19.40 14.45
C ASP A 330 17.04 -19.25 15.30
N LEU A 331 15.90 -19.28 14.62
CA LEU A 331 14.59 -19.25 15.20
C LEU A 331 13.82 -20.49 14.74
N SER A 332 13.10 -21.10 15.67
CA SER A 332 12.22 -22.23 15.41
C SER A 332 10.86 -21.99 16.08
N ALA A 333 9.78 -22.48 15.47
CA ALA A 333 8.54 -22.79 16.15
C ALA A 333 8.51 -24.29 16.42
N GLU A 334 8.32 -24.70 17.68
CA GLU A 334 8.21 -26.09 18.10
C GLU A 334 6.90 -26.31 18.82
N ALA A 335 5.97 -27.02 18.18
CA ALA A 335 4.62 -27.23 18.69
C ALA A 335 3.94 -25.92 19.17
N GLY A 336 4.07 -24.85 18.36
CA GLY A 336 3.49 -23.54 18.63
C GLY A 336 4.29 -22.63 19.58
N VAL A 337 5.48 -23.04 20.02
CA VAL A 337 6.34 -22.24 20.90
C VAL A 337 7.58 -21.77 20.15
N LEU A 338 7.90 -20.47 20.23
CA LEU A 338 9.15 -19.96 19.66
C LEU A 338 10.36 -20.38 20.51
N VAL A 339 11.40 -20.84 19.82
CA VAL A 339 12.70 -21.18 20.39
C VAL A 339 13.76 -20.44 19.60
N SER A 340 14.61 -19.68 20.29
CA SER A 340 15.68 -18.89 19.70
C SER A 340 17.04 -19.40 20.17
N SER A 341 18.02 -19.42 19.27
CA SER A 341 19.41 -19.71 19.62
C SER A 341 20.16 -18.51 20.20
N GLN A 342 19.53 -17.33 20.28
CA GLN A 342 20.13 -16.18 20.96
C GLN A 342 20.40 -16.49 22.45
N PRO A 343 21.44 -15.88 23.05
CA PRO A 343 21.67 -15.99 24.49
C PRO A 343 20.42 -15.63 25.29
N GLY A 344 20.01 -16.51 26.21
CA GLY A 344 18.81 -16.32 27.02
C GLY A 344 17.48 -16.60 26.29
N GLY A 345 17.51 -17.06 25.03
CA GLY A 345 16.32 -17.40 24.26
C GLY A 345 15.53 -16.19 23.75
N GLY A 346 16.17 -15.01 23.70
CA GLY A 346 15.53 -13.79 23.20
C GLY A 346 15.09 -13.92 21.74
N ILE A 347 13.86 -13.48 21.45
CA ILE A 347 13.29 -13.52 20.10
C ILE A 347 13.79 -12.36 19.25
N TYR A 348 13.92 -11.19 19.85
CA TYR A 348 14.31 -9.95 19.18
C TYR A 348 15.80 -9.72 19.33
#